data_AF-A0A7S7P7C9-F1
#
_entry.id   AF-A0A7S7P7C9-F1
#
_cell.length_a   1.000
_cell.length_b   1.000
_cell.length_c   1.000
_cell.angle_alpha   90.00
_cell.angle_beta   90.00
_cell.angle_gamma   90.00
#
_symmetry.space_group_name_H-M   'P 1'
#
loop_
_entity.id
_entity.type
_entity.pdbx_description
1 polymer ?
#
loop_
_entity_poly.entity_id
_entity_poly.type
_entity_poly.pdbx_seq_one_letter_code
_entity_poly.pdbx_strand_id
1 'polypeptide(L)' 'MIPLLAMQFTSEVNWTGGDFVAAGILLFAAGLAVVVASRMARSRLQRLALVGLVALAFVYVWAELAVGIFTNLGS' A
#
# COMPACT_ATOMS: atom_id res chain seq x y z
N MET A 1 10.88 2.23 11.45
CA MET A 1 11.51 3.52 11.12
C MET A 1 11.16 3.86 9.68
N ILE A 2 10.94 5.14 9.35
CA ILE A 2 10.70 5.54 7.95
C ILE A 2 11.96 5.18 7.13
N PRO A 3 11.86 4.51 5.97
CA PRO A 3 13.02 4.04 5.21
C PRO A 3 14.08 5.13 5.02
N LEU A 4 13.63 6.37 4.77
CA LEU A 4 14.49 7.53 4.57
C LEU A 4 15.40 7.83 5.77
N LEU A 5 14.91 7.64 7.00
CA LEU A 5 15.71 7.76 8.21
C LEU A 5 16.61 6.54 8.40
N ALA A 6 16.12 5.33 8.14
CA ALA A 6 16.91 4.10 8.29
C ALA A 6 18.14 4.09 7.36
N MET A 7 17.98 4.57 6.12
CA MET A 7 19.08 4.70 5.15
C MET A 7 20.18 5.67 5.57
N GLN A 8 19.93 6.55 6.55
CA GLN A 8 20.97 7.43 7.10
C GLN A 8 21.88 6.70 8.10
N PHE A 9 21.45 5.57 8.65
CA PHE A 9 22.16 4.83 9.70
C PHE A 9 22.67 3.47 9.24
N THR A 10 22.05 2.85 8.24
CA THR A 10 22.46 1.54 7.70
C THR A 10 22.20 1.44 6.20
N SER A 11 23.07 0.71 5.49
CA SER A 11 22.92 0.35 4.08
C SER A 11 22.06 -0.90 3.86
N GLU A 12 21.50 -1.51 4.92
CA GLU A 12 20.62 -2.69 4.81
C GLU A 12 19.27 -2.37 4.16
N VAL A 13 18.83 -1.11 4.24
CA VAL A 13 17.64 -0.62 3.54
C VAL A 13 18.14 0.19 2.36
N ASN A 14 17.68 -0.12 1.14
CA ASN A 14 18.11 0.60 -0.06
C ASN A 14 16.90 0.96 -0.93
N TRP A 15 16.09 1.91 -0.46
CA TRP A 15 14.98 2.44 -1.23
C TRP A 15 15.47 3.56 -2.15
N THR A 16 15.19 3.43 -3.43
CA THR A 16 15.39 4.48 -4.42
C THR A 16 14.32 5.56 -4.30
N GLY A 17 14.52 6.72 -4.93
CA GLY A 17 13.50 7.76 -5.01
C GLY A 17 12.19 7.27 -5.66
N GLY A 18 12.27 6.31 -6.58
CA GLY A 18 11.11 5.68 -7.21
C GLY A 18 10.25 4.90 -6.21
N ASP A 19 10.87 4.21 -5.26
CA ASP A 19 10.17 3.40 -4.24
C ASP A 19 9.33 4.28 -3.31
N PHE A 20 9.85 5.46 -2.94
CA PHE A 20 9.08 6.43 -2.16
C PHE A 20 7.87 6.97 -2.91
N VAL A 21 8.02 7.27 -4.21
CA VAL A 21 6.92 7.72 -5.05
C VAL A 21 5.88 6.62 -5.21
N ALA A 22 6.30 5.38 -5.48
CA ALA A 22 5.41 4.24 -5.60
C ALA A 22 4.64 3.99 -4.30
N ALA A 23 5.32 3.97 -3.15
CA ALA A 23 4.69 3.85 -1.84
C ALA A 23 3.70 5.00 -1.55
N GLY A 24 4.08 6.23 -1.90
CA GLY A 24 3.23 7.41 -1.75
C GLY A 24 1.95 7.33 -2.59
N ILE A 25 2.07 6.97 -3.88
CA ILE A 25 0.93 6.76 -4.78
C ILE A 25 0.04 5.65 -4.27
N LEU A 26 0.62 4.51 -3.84
CA LEU A 26 -0.13 3.36 -3.37
C LEU A 26 -0.93 3.69 -2.09
N LEU A 27 -0.30 4.37 -1.13
CA LEU A 27 -0.97 4.84 0.09
C LEU A 27 -2.07 5.85 -0.20
N PHE A 28 -1.80 6.81 -1.08
CA PHE A 28 -2.77 7.82 -1.48
C PHE A 28 -3.99 7.20 -2.16
N ALA A 29 -3.76 6.29 -3.12
CA ALA A 29 -4.81 5.58 -3.83
C ALA A 29 -5.65 4.70 -2.88
N ALA A 30 -5.02 3.96 -1.97
CA ALA A 30 -5.73 3.16 -0.98
C ALA A 30 -6.56 4.02 -0.02
N GLY A 31 -6.00 5.14 0.47
CA GLY A 31 -6.72 6.08 1.32
C GLY A 31 -7.95 6.69 0.61
N LEU A 32 -7.77 7.11 -0.65
CA LEU A 32 -8.87 7.62 -1.46
C LEU A 32 -9.95 6.54 -1.68
N ALA A 33 -9.54 5.31 -1.99
CA ALA A 33 -10.45 4.18 -2.18
C ALA A 33 -11.26 3.88 -0.90
N VAL A 34 -10.64 3.94 0.29
CA VAL A 34 -11.35 3.80 1.57
C VAL A 34 -12.38 4.92 1.79
N VAL A 35 -12.05 6.16 1.45
CA VAL A 35 -12.99 7.30 1.54
C VAL A 35 -14.18 7.09 0.60
N VAL A 36 -13.93 6.72 -0.65
CA VAL A 36 -14.97 6.45 -1.65
C VAL A 36 -15.84 5.26 -1.23
N ALA A 37 -15.23 4.15 -0.83
CA ALA A 37 -15.92 2.96 -0.32
C ALA A 37 -16.82 3.28 0.88
N SER A 38 -16.31 4.09 1.81
CA SER A 38 -17.07 4.50 3.01
C SER A 38 -18.25 5.40 2.68
N ARG A 39 -18.16 6.21 1.61
CA ARG A 39 -19.28 7.05 1.13
C ARG A 39 -20.33 6.26 0.36
N MET A 40 -19.92 5.20 -0.33
CA MET A 40 -20.82 4.38 -1.16
C MET A 40 -21.57 3.30 -0.33
N ALA A 41 -21.01 2.90 0.81
CA ALA A 41 -21.62 1.91 1.68
C ALA A 41 -22.91 2.43 2.34
N ARG A 42 -24.00 1.64 2.25
CA ARG A 42 -25.30 1.96 2.86
C ARG A 42 -25.48 1.33 4.24
N SER A 43 -24.71 0.29 4.56
CA SER A 43 -24.77 -0.41 5.85
C SER A 43 -23.37 -0.56 6.46
N ARG A 44 -23.31 -0.77 7.79
CA ARG A 44 -22.04 -1.01 8.49
C ARG A 44 -21.31 -2.24 7.96
N LEU A 45 -22.05 -3.30 7.65
CA LEU A 45 -21.48 -4.54 7.09
C LEU A 45 -20.91 -4.31 5.69
N GLN A 46 -21.64 -3.59 4.83
CA GLN A 46 -21.14 -3.23 3.49
C GLN A 46 -19.89 -2.36 3.57
N ARG A 47 -19.85 -1.42 4.52
CA ARG A 47 -18.67 -0.57 4.74
C ARG A 47 -17.46 -1.42 5.15
N LEU A 48 -17.64 -2.35 6.09
CA LEU A 48 -16.57 -3.24 6.53
C LEU A 48 -16.06 -4.12 5.38
N ALA A 49 -16.97 -4.68 4.57
CA ALA A 49 -16.61 -5.51 3.42
C ALA A 49 -15.82 -4.72 2.37
N LEU A 50 -16.27 -3.50 2.01
CA LEU A 50 -15.60 -2.68 1.00
C LEU A 50 -14.23 -2.19 1.48
N VAL A 51 -14.12 -1.74 2.74
CA VAL A 51 -12.83 -1.33 3.32
C VAL A 51 -11.89 -2.53 3.45
N GLY A 52 -12.41 -3.69 3.86
CA GLY A 52 -11.65 -4.94 3.91
C GLY A 52 -11.11 -5.34 2.53
N LEU A 53 -11.91 -5.21 1.48
CA LEU A 53 -11.47 -5.47 0.11
C LEU A 53 -10.34 -4.51 -0.33
N VAL A 54 -10.47 -3.21 -0.04
CA VAL A 54 -9.42 -2.23 -0.33
C VAL A 54 -8.13 -2.56 0.43
N ALA A 55 -8.24 -2.95 1.71
CA ALA A 55 -7.09 -3.35 2.51
C ALA A 55 -6.40 -4.60 1.96
N LEU A 56 -7.15 -5.62 1.54
CA LEU A 56 -6.60 -6.82 0.91
C LEU A 56 -5.90 -6.50 -0.40
N ALA A 57 -6.51 -5.67 -1.26
CA ALA A 57 -5.90 -5.23 -2.51
C ALA A 57 -4.62 -4.42 -2.25
N PHE A 58 -4.62 -3.53 -1.26
CA PHE A 58 -3.43 -2.78 -0.85
C PHE A 58 -2.30 -3.70 -0.41
N VAL A 59 -2.57 -4.66 0.48
CA VAL A 59 -1.56 -5.62 0.95
C VAL A 59 -1.03 -6.49 -0.18
N TYR A 60 -1.90 -6.92 -1.09
CA TYR A 60 -1.50 -7.69 -2.27
C TYR A 60 -0.53 -6.90 -3.15
N VAL A 61 -0.89 -5.68 -3.54
CA VAL A 61 -0.03 -4.83 -4.39
C VAL A 61 1.27 -4.48 -3.67
N TRP A 62 1.20 -4.19 -2.36
CA TRP A 62 2.39 -3.95 -1.55
C TRP A 62 3.33 -5.16 -1.55
N ALA A 63 2.81 -6.37 -1.34
CA ALA A 63 3.60 -7.59 -1.33
C ALA A 63 4.23 -7.88 -2.70
N GLU A 64 3.50 -7.63 -3.79
CA GLU A 64 4.05 -7.74 -5.15
C GLU A 64 5.18 -6.74 -5.42
N LEU A 65 5.01 -5.48 -5.01
CA LEU A 65 6.03 -4.45 -5.22
C LEU A 65 7.25 -4.62 -4.32
N ALA A 66 7.06 -5.15 -3.11
CA ALA A 66 8.15 -5.29 -2.14
C ALA A 66 8.93 -6.61 -2.29
N VAL A 67 8.25 -7.70 -2.66
CA VAL A 67 8.81 -9.05 -2.64
C VAL A 67 8.55 -9.84 -3.94
N GLY A 68 7.52 -9.49 -4.72
CA GLY A 68 7.21 -10.16 -5.99
C GLY A 68 6.64 -11.59 -5.84
N ILE A 69 5.89 -11.85 -4.77
CA ILE A 69 5.47 -13.20 -4.33
C ILE A 69 4.74 -14.02 -5.40
N PHE A 70 3.85 -13.41 -6.16
CA PHE A 70 2.94 -14.08 -7.08
C PHE A 70 3.37 -13.93 -8.54
N THR A 71 3.76 -12.72 -8.94
CA THR A 71 3.99 -12.40 -10.37
C THR A 71 5.38 -11.83 -10.67
N ASN A 72 6.24 -11.64 -9.65
CA ASN A 72 7.56 -11.02 -9.80
C ASN A 72 7.50 -9.60 -10.41
N LEU A 73 6.40 -8.85 -10.18
CA LEU A 73 6.21 -7.52 -10.77
C LEU A 73 7.20 -6.46 -10.24
N GLY A 74 7.62 -6.61 -8.98
CA GLY A 74 8.52 -5.69 -8.29
C GLY A 74 9.91 -6.23 -7.97
N SER A 75 10.25 -7.45 -8.44
CA SER A 75 11.53 -8.14 -8.18
C SER A 75 12.55 -7.97 -9.30
#